data_AF-A0A4Q5YQ73-F1
#
_entry.id   AF-A0A4Q5YQ73-F1
#
_cell.length_a   1.000
_cell.length_b   1.000
_cell.length_c   1.000
_cell.angle_alpha   90.00
_cell.angle_beta   90.00
_cell.angle_gamma   90.00
#
_symmetry.space_group_name_H-M   'P 1'
#
loop_
_entity.id
_entity.type
_entity.pdbx_description
1 polymer ?
#
loop_
_entity_poly.entity_id
_entity_poly.type
_entity_poly.pdbx_seq_one_letter_code
_entity_poly.pdbx_strand_id
1 'polypeptide(L)'
;MTKLTLKKATAFASPRLKQSLCFAALLFCSFFASAQKNKDPNVPAFGQVTKEDLLLKTCEFDDKAEAMVLLDDGILQYVFNSGMELKRRIRIKILNNKGLDWAN
;
A
#
# COMPACT_ATOMS: atom_id res chain seq x y z
N MET A 1 56.12 1.27 -39.04
CA MET A 1 54.70 1.71 -39.10
C MET A 1 53.83 0.47 -39.16
N THR A 2 53.13 0.12 -38.08
CA THR A 2 52.13 -0.96 -38.15
C THR A 2 50.99 -0.60 -37.22
N LYS A 3 49.88 -0.14 -37.81
CA LYS A 3 48.67 0.29 -37.10
C LYS A 3 48.00 -0.94 -36.49
N LEU A 4 47.89 -0.99 -35.15
CA LEU A 4 47.01 -1.93 -34.45
C LEU A 4 45.59 -1.38 -34.54
N THR A 5 44.74 -2.01 -35.35
CA THR A 5 43.31 -1.66 -35.44
C THR A 5 42.54 -2.35 -34.32
N LEU A 6 41.98 -1.54 -33.42
CA LEU A 6 41.11 -1.98 -32.34
C LEU A 6 39.77 -2.46 -32.93
N LYS A 7 39.57 -3.77 -33.05
CA LYS A 7 38.24 -4.34 -33.34
C LYS A 7 37.33 -4.06 -32.15
N LYS A 8 36.30 -3.23 -32.35
CA LYS A 8 35.20 -3.07 -31.39
C LYS A 8 34.55 -4.44 -31.17
N ALA A 9 34.62 -4.96 -29.94
CA ALA A 9 33.83 -6.10 -29.51
C ALA A 9 32.37 -5.64 -29.42
N THR A 10 31.62 -5.79 -30.50
CA THR A 10 30.17 -5.72 -30.44
C THR A 10 29.70 -7.00 -29.75
N ALA A 11 29.20 -6.86 -28.52
CA ALA A 11 28.57 -7.94 -27.78
C ALA A 11 27.39 -8.47 -28.62
N PHE A 12 27.59 -9.62 -29.27
CA PHE A 12 26.57 -10.33 -30.03
C PHE A 12 25.65 -11.01 -29.03
N ALA A 13 24.73 -10.24 -28.43
CA ALA A 13 23.64 -10.81 -27.66
C ALA A 13 22.75 -11.59 -28.63
N SER A 14 22.84 -12.92 -28.59
CA SER A 14 22.08 -13.81 -29.47
C SER A 14 20.57 -13.59 -29.27
N PRO A 15 19.75 -13.71 -30.33
CA PRO A 15 18.32 -13.41 -30.25
C PRO A 15 17.58 -14.28 -29.21
N ARG A 16 18.06 -15.50 -28.96
CA ARG A 16 17.55 -16.42 -27.93
C ARG A 16 17.81 -15.92 -26.50
N LEU A 17 18.94 -15.24 -26.26
CA LEU A 17 19.27 -14.68 -24.95
C LEU A 17 18.34 -13.52 -24.59
N LYS A 18 17.98 -12.68 -25.58
CA LYS A 18 17.05 -11.56 -25.41
C LYS A 18 15.63 -12.04 -25.08
N GLN A 19 15.16 -13.09 -25.75
CA GLN A 19 13.86 -13.71 -25.46
C GLN A 19 13.81 -14.29 -24.05
N SER A 20 14.85 -15.03 -23.64
CA SER A 20 14.95 -15.58 -22.28
C SER A 20 14.96 -14.48 -21.21
N LEU A 21 15.68 -13.38 -21.45
CA LEU A 21 15.73 -12.23 -20.55
C LEU A 21 14.34 -11.56 -20.41
N CYS A 22 13.61 -11.41 -21.52
CA CYS A 22 12.24 -10.86 -21.49
C CYS A 22 11.27 -11.77 -20.72
N PHE A 23 11.37 -13.10 -20.90
CA PHE A 23 10.55 -14.05 -20.13
C PHE A 23 10.87 -14.01 -18.63
N ALA A 24 12.15 -13.93 -18.27
CA ALA A 24 12.58 -13.79 -16.87
C ALA A 24 12.09 -12.47 -16.26
N ALA A 25 12.14 -11.37 -17.01
CA ALA A 25 11.62 -10.07 -16.56
C ALA A 25 10.09 -10.11 -16.36
N LEU A 26 9.35 -10.75 -17.26
CA LEU A 26 7.90 -10.92 -17.13
C LEU A 26 7.52 -11.75 -15.89
N LEU A 27 8.27 -12.83 -15.63
CA LEU A 27 8.11 -13.65 -14.43
C LEU A 27 8.47 -12.88 -13.16
N PHE A 28 9.46 -11.99 -13.19
CA PHE A 28 9.82 -11.17 -12.04
C PHE A 28 8.76 -10.10 -11.76
N CYS A 29 8.19 -9.48 -12.80
CA CYS A 29 7.14 -8.47 -12.66
C CYS A 29 5.83 -9.02 -12.06
N SER A 30 5.49 -10.29 -12.31
CA SER A 30 4.26 -10.90 -11.76
C SER A 30 4.31 -11.10 -10.24
N PHE A 31 5.50 -11.17 -9.62
CA PHE A 31 5.62 -11.22 -8.15
C PHE A 31 5.21 -9.90 -7.48
N PHE A 32 5.46 -8.75 -8.10
CA PHE A 32 5.08 -7.45 -7.51
C PHE A 32 3.57 -7.19 -7.56
N ALA A 33 2.85 -7.77 -8.53
CA ALA A 33 1.40 -7.62 -8.62
C ALA A 33 0.67 -8.26 -7.43
N SER A 34 1.24 -9.31 -6.83
CA SER A 34 0.64 -10.01 -5.68
C SER A 34 0.79 -9.25 -4.35
N ALA A 35 1.69 -8.27 -4.27
CA ALA A 35 1.98 -7.54 -3.02
C ALA A 35 0.97 -6.42 -2.70
N GLN A 36 0.08 -6.06 -3.63
CA GLN A 36 -0.83 -4.91 -3.49
C GLN A 36 -2.25 -5.28 -3.02
N LYS A 37 -2.52 -6.55 -2.71
CA LYS A 37 -3.87 -6.97 -2.30
C LYS A 37 -4.13 -6.60 -0.84
N ASN A 38 -5.06 -5.67 -0.60
CA ASN A 38 -5.66 -5.51 0.73
C ASN A 38 -6.28 -6.84 1.15
N LYS A 39 -6.02 -7.28 2.39
CA LYS A 39 -6.53 -8.55 2.92
C LYS A 39 -8.06 -8.57 3.01
N ASP A 40 -8.67 -7.41 3.26
CA ASP A 40 -10.12 -7.24 3.30
C ASP A 40 -10.53 -6.16 2.27
N PRO A 41 -11.42 -6.48 1.32
CA PRO A 41 -11.91 -5.49 0.34
C PRO A 41 -12.71 -4.36 0.97
N ASN A 42 -13.25 -4.52 2.18
CA ASN A 42 -14.04 -3.53 2.88
C ASN A 42 -13.18 -2.60 3.76
N VAL A 43 -11.90 -2.92 3.98
CA VAL A 43 -10.99 -2.12 4.79
C VAL A 43 -10.03 -1.35 3.87
N PRO A 44 -10.11 -0.01 3.81
CA PRO A 44 -9.24 0.79 2.95
C PRO A 44 -7.78 0.70 3.41
N ALA A 45 -6.84 0.79 2.47
CA ALA A 45 -5.41 0.77 2.79
C ALA A 45 -5.04 1.92 3.75
N PHE A 46 -3.94 1.75 4.49
CA PHE A 46 -3.37 2.86 5.25
C PHE A 46 -2.99 4.01 4.29
N GLY A 47 -3.26 5.25 4.71
CA GLY A 47 -3.03 6.44 3.87
C GLY A 47 -4.05 6.68 2.75
N GLN A 48 -4.91 5.70 2.43
CA GLN A 48 -5.97 5.90 1.43
C GLN A 48 -7.09 6.73 2.05
N VAL A 49 -7.27 7.96 1.56
CA VAL A 49 -8.32 8.90 1.97
C VAL A 49 -9.14 9.22 0.72
N THR A 50 -10.46 9.04 0.82
CA THR A 50 -11.38 9.37 -0.28
C THR A 50 -11.62 10.88 -0.35
N LYS A 51 -12.13 11.38 -1.47
CA LYS A 51 -12.45 12.82 -1.58
C LYS A 51 -13.61 13.18 -0.66
N GLU A 52 -14.53 12.25 -0.52
CA GLU A 52 -15.71 12.31 0.33
C GLU A 52 -15.27 12.47 1.79
N ASP A 53 -14.36 11.62 2.28
CA ASP A 53 -13.79 11.73 3.62
C ASP A 53 -13.08 13.07 3.85
N LEU A 54 -12.39 13.59 2.82
CA LEU A 54 -11.65 14.84 2.90
C LEU A 54 -12.60 16.03 3.03
N LEU A 55 -13.67 16.04 2.23
CA LEU A 55 -14.67 17.11 2.16
C LEU A 55 -15.75 17.03 3.24
N LEU A 56 -15.84 15.92 3.98
CA LEU A 56 -16.74 15.76 5.11
C LEU A 56 -16.44 16.81 6.19
N LYS A 57 -17.43 17.62 6.54
CA LYS A 57 -17.31 18.71 7.54
C LYS A 57 -18.30 18.59 8.70
N THR A 58 -19.33 17.78 8.53
CA THR A 58 -20.40 17.59 9.50
C THR A 58 -20.73 16.11 9.54
N CYS A 59 -21.25 15.67 10.67
CA CYS A 59 -21.82 14.36 10.81
C CYS A 59 -23.33 14.44 10.54
N GLU A 60 -23.88 13.50 9.75
CA GLU A 60 -25.29 13.53 9.36
C GLU A 60 -26.25 13.20 10.51
N PHE A 61 -25.81 12.43 11.49
CA PHE A 61 -26.62 12.00 12.63
C PHE A 61 -26.50 12.92 13.86
N ASP A 62 -25.44 13.73 13.92
CA ASP A 62 -25.19 14.71 14.99
C ASP A 62 -24.42 15.90 14.42
N ASP A 63 -25.12 17.01 14.18
CA ASP A 63 -24.54 18.23 13.63
C ASP A 63 -23.55 18.92 14.56
N LYS A 64 -23.55 18.55 15.85
CA LYS A 64 -22.64 19.07 16.88
C LYS A 64 -21.49 18.12 17.18
N ALA A 65 -21.39 16.98 16.49
CA ALA A 65 -20.29 16.04 16.68
C ALA A 65 -18.94 16.73 16.46
N GLU A 66 -18.02 16.52 17.41
CA GLU A 66 -16.68 17.11 17.36
C GLU A 66 -15.72 16.25 16.52
N ALA A 67 -16.01 14.96 16.45
CA ALA A 67 -15.30 13.98 15.65
C ALA A 67 -16.25 12.84 15.21
N MET A 68 -15.92 12.15 14.13
CA MET A 68 -16.68 11.02 13.59
C MET A 68 -15.75 9.84 13.31
N VAL A 69 -16.14 8.63 13.72
CA VAL A 69 -15.40 7.41 13.38
C VAL A 69 -15.73 7.04 11.93
N LEU A 70 -14.69 6.99 11.08
CA LEU A 70 -14.79 6.58 9.67
C LEU A 70 -14.52 5.08 9.49
N LEU A 71 -13.69 4.50 10.37
CA LEU A 71 -13.33 3.09 10.36
C LEU A 71 -13.04 2.65 11.79
N ASP A 72 -13.57 1.49 12.17
CA ASP A 72 -13.18 0.77 13.38
C ASP A 72 -13.04 -0.70 12.99
N ASP A 73 -11.81 -1.11 12.71
CA ASP A 73 -11.46 -2.46 12.30
C ASP A 73 -10.63 -3.13 13.38
N GLY A 74 -10.94 -4.38 13.71
CA GLY A 74 -10.36 -5.09 14.84
C GLY A 74 -10.23 -6.57 14.58
N ILE A 75 -9.02 -7.09 14.74
CA ILE A 75 -8.73 -8.52 14.62
C ILE A 75 -8.18 -9.01 15.95
N LEU A 76 -8.91 -9.94 16.55
CA LEU A 76 -8.45 -10.70 17.70
C LEU A 76 -7.84 -12.01 17.21
N GLN A 77 -6.58 -12.26 17.53
CA GLN A 77 -5.84 -13.44 17.10
C GLN A 77 -5.12 -14.08 18.29
N TYR A 78 -5.07 -15.41 18.30
CA TYR A 78 -4.19 -16.12 19.22
C TYR A 78 -2.79 -16.24 18.59
N VAL A 79 -1.77 -15.78 19.32
CA VAL A 79 -0.37 -15.89 18.94
C VAL A 79 0.32 -16.85 19.89
N PHE A 80 0.88 -17.93 19.32
CA PHE A 80 1.61 -18.94 20.08
C PHE A 80 2.73 -18.28 20.93
N ASN A 81 2.81 -18.63 22.21
CA ASN A 81 3.69 -18.03 23.24
C ASN A 81 3.44 -16.55 23.61
N SER A 82 2.49 -15.86 22.99
CA SER A 82 2.13 -14.47 23.34
C SER A 82 0.69 -14.31 23.85
N GLY A 83 -0.16 -15.33 23.67
CA GLY A 83 -1.55 -15.31 24.12
C GLY A 83 -2.49 -14.67 23.10
N MET A 84 -3.51 -13.96 23.58
CA MET A 84 -4.45 -13.26 22.70
C MET A 84 -3.93 -11.86 22.38
N GLU A 85 -3.78 -11.55 21.10
CA GLU A 85 -3.45 -10.21 20.61
C GLU A 85 -4.65 -9.58 19.90
N LEU A 86 -5.01 -8.37 20.32
CA LEU A 86 -5.95 -7.52 19.61
C LEU A 86 -5.19 -6.50 18.76
N LYS A 87 -5.39 -6.55 17.44
CA LYS A 87 -4.94 -5.51 16.52
C LYS A 87 -6.15 -4.70 16.09
N ARG A 88 -6.22 -3.44 16.53
CA ARG A 88 -7.33 -2.55 16.23
C ARG A 88 -6.83 -1.30 15.51
N ARG A 89 -7.57 -0.87 14.49
CA ARG A 89 -7.36 0.34 13.72
C ARG A 89 -8.62 1.18 13.79
N ILE A 90 -8.51 2.35 14.40
CA ILE A 90 -9.57 3.35 14.42
C ILE A 90 -9.12 4.52 13.53
N ARG A 91 -9.98 4.94 12.59
CA ARG A 91 -9.81 6.16 11.81
C ARG A 91 -10.88 7.14 12.23
N ILE A 92 -10.46 8.32 12.66
CA ILE A 92 -11.35 9.36 13.14
C ILE A 92 -11.21 10.59 12.24
N LYS A 93 -12.34 11.15 11.82
CA LYS A 93 -12.44 12.46 11.20
C LYS A 93 -12.67 13.48 12.29
N ILE A 94 -11.72 14.37 12.50
CA ILE A 94 -11.88 15.53 13.37
C ILE A 94 -12.66 16.60 12.60
N LEU A 95 -13.77 17.06 13.18
CA LEU A 95 -14.66 18.05 12.55
C LEU A 95 -14.38 19.47 13.06
N ASN A 96 -13.87 19.59 14.29
CA ASN A 96 -13.47 20.86 14.88
C ASN A 96 -12.32 20.69 15.90
N ASN A 97 -11.80 21.79 16.45
CA ASN A 97 -10.65 21.76 17.36
C ASN A 97 -10.89 20.98 18.66
N LYS A 98 -12.14 20.90 19.15
CA LYS A 98 -12.45 20.11 20.36
C LYS A 98 -12.34 18.60 20.08
N GLY A 99 -12.55 18.22 18.82
CA GLY A 99 -12.41 16.85 18.36
C GLY A 99 -10.99 16.28 18.47
N LEU A 100 -9.97 17.12 18.69
CA LEU A 100 -8.57 16.68 18.85
C LEU A 100 -8.37 15.75 20.05
N ASP A 101 -9.20 15.87 21.10
CA ASP A 101 -9.11 15.01 22.27
C ASP A 101 -9.35 13.53 21.94
N TRP A 102 -10.11 13.27 20.86
CA TRP A 102 -10.39 11.92 20.37
C TRP A 102 -9.24 11.28 19.59
N ALA A 103 -8.17 12.02 19.28
CA ALA A 103 -7.02 11.53 18.51
C ALA A 103 -5.84 11.04 19.38
N ASN A 104 -6.01 10.96 20.70
CA ASN A 104 -4.99 10.52 21.66
C ASN A 104 -5.05 9.02 21.97
#